data_AF-A0A7S1Y7K6-F1
#
_entry.id   AF-A0A7S1Y7K6-F1
#
_cell.length_a   1.000
_cell.length_b   1.000
_cell.length_c   1.000
_cell.angle_alpha   90.00
_cell.angle_beta   90.00
_cell.angle_gamma   90.00
#
_symmetry.space_group_name_H-M   'P 1'
#
loop_
_entity.id
_entity.type
_entity.pdbx_description
1 polymer ?
#
loop_
_entity_poly.entity_id
_entity_poly.type
_entity_poly.pdbx_seq_one_letter_code
_entity_poly.pdbx_strand_id
1 'polypeptide(L)'
;CLGDSTTCQDCAGIPNGPTEYDDCDVCGGDSSTCADCFGIPNGLSELDACGVCEGGNATCSDCAGVVFGTLEFDECGVCGGNNSCFDCQGIVDACGVCDGDNATCTDCAGVILGTSVVDQCGVCDGDGTSCVDCAGTVGGALLYDQCGVCGGDTSSCSDCSGVLGGVLEYDACGI
;
A
#
# COMPACT_ATOMS: atom_id res chain seq x y z
N CYS A 1 -74.55 17.15 -15.93
CA CYS A 1 -73.77 17.74 -14.83
C CYS A 1 -73.70 16.72 -13.70
N LEU A 2 -72.69 15.86 -13.70
CA LEU A 2 -72.47 14.82 -12.68
C LEU A 2 -71.05 14.99 -12.12
N GLY A 3 -70.74 16.18 -11.59
CA GLY A 3 -69.53 16.36 -10.81
C GLY A 3 -69.80 15.94 -9.38
N ASP A 4 -69.07 14.95 -8.88
CA ASP A 4 -69.20 14.39 -7.52
C ASP A 4 -68.35 15.13 -6.48
N SER A 5 -67.83 16.31 -6.83
CA SER A 5 -66.94 17.13 -5.99
C SER A 5 -65.66 16.42 -5.55
N THR A 6 -65.31 15.27 -6.13
CA THR A 6 -64.06 14.55 -5.79
C THR A 6 -62.83 15.23 -6.38
N THR A 7 -62.98 16.02 -7.45
CA THR A 7 -61.88 16.73 -8.11
C THR A 7 -61.59 18.12 -7.51
N CYS A 8 -62.31 18.55 -6.47
CA CYS A 8 -62.12 19.87 -5.83
C CYS A 8 -61.97 19.78 -4.30
N GLN A 9 -61.76 18.58 -3.75
CA GLN A 9 -61.41 18.42 -2.34
C GLN A 9 -59.93 18.69 -2.13
N ASP A 10 -59.61 19.36 -1.03
CA ASP A 10 -58.24 19.44 -0.53
C ASP A 10 -57.77 18.08 -0.01
N CYS A 11 -56.50 17.97 0.41
CA CYS A 11 -55.98 16.68 0.85
C CYS A 11 -56.63 16.13 2.14
N ALA A 12 -57.38 16.96 2.88
CA ALA A 12 -58.14 16.59 4.08
C ALA A 12 -59.60 16.23 3.77
N GLY A 13 -59.99 16.22 2.49
CA GLY A 13 -61.35 15.90 2.04
C GLY A 13 -62.33 17.07 2.13
N ILE A 14 -61.84 18.31 2.29
CA ILE A 14 -62.67 19.53 2.39
C ILE A 14 -62.77 20.18 1.01
N PRO A 15 -63.98 20.32 0.41
CA PRO A 15 -64.15 20.98 -0.88
C PRO A 15 -63.66 22.44 -0.87
N ASN A 16 -62.73 22.76 -1.77
CA ASN A 16 -62.02 24.05 -1.89
C ASN A 16 -61.30 24.48 -0.60
N GLY A 17 -60.87 23.54 0.24
CA GLY A 17 -60.03 23.83 1.39
C GLY A 17 -58.59 24.19 0.98
N PRO A 18 -57.79 24.82 1.87
CA PRO A 18 -56.45 25.31 1.55
C PRO A 18 -55.34 24.29 1.84
N THR A 19 -55.65 23.10 2.35
CA THR A 19 -54.62 22.17 2.83
C THR A 19 -54.04 21.33 1.69
N GLU A 20 -52.73 21.38 1.52
CA GLU A 20 -51.99 20.70 0.45
C GLU A 20 -51.11 19.58 1.01
N TYR A 21 -50.71 18.66 0.15
CA TYR A 21 -49.67 17.69 0.45
C TYR A 21 -48.31 18.39 0.47
N ASP A 22 -47.47 18.04 1.44
CA ASP A 22 -46.08 18.47 1.48
C ASP A 22 -45.18 17.63 0.55
N ASP A 23 -43.87 17.87 0.55
CA ASP A 23 -42.93 17.14 -0.30
C ASP A 23 -42.80 15.65 0.07
N CYS A 24 -43.36 15.24 1.21
CA CYS A 24 -43.40 13.86 1.71
C CYS A 24 -44.75 13.18 1.44
N ASP A 25 -45.61 13.79 0.60
CA ASP A 25 -46.98 13.37 0.36
C ASP A 25 -47.83 13.29 1.66
N VAL A 26 -47.50 14.10 2.67
CA VAL A 26 -48.26 14.21 3.92
C VAL A 26 -49.18 15.43 3.85
N CYS A 27 -50.49 15.21 4.01
CA CYS A 27 -51.48 16.28 3.99
C CYS A 27 -51.28 17.25 5.17
N GLY A 28 -51.01 18.52 4.88
CA GLY A 28 -50.74 19.55 5.89
C GLY A 28 -49.43 19.34 6.67
N GLY A 29 -48.50 18.55 6.12
CA GLY A 29 -47.17 18.35 6.70
C GLY A 29 -46.23 19.53 6.49
N ASP A 30 -45.05 19.45 7.09
CA ASP A 30 -43.97 20.45 7.03
C ASP A 30 -42.71 19.94 6.31
N SER A 31 -42.86 18.87 5.53
CA SER A 31 -41.80 18.15 4.80
C SER A 31 -40.69 17.54 5.68
N SER A 32 -40.85 17.48 7.01
CA SER A 32 -39.83 16.94 7.92
C SER A 32 -39.78 15.41 7.99
N THR A 33 -40.89 14.73 7.67
CA THR A 33 -41.04 13.29 7.89
C THR A 33 -40.22 12.42 6.92
N CYS A 34 -39.92 12.95 5.74
CA CYS A 34 -39.07 12.32 4.72
C CYS A 34 -37.77 13.10 4.49
N ALA A 35 -37.43 14.03 5.38
CA ALA A 35 -36.22 14.80 5.27
C ALA A 35 -34.99 13.94 5.58
N ASP A 36 -33.93 14.12 4.80
CA ASP A 36 -32.62 13.54 5.06
C ASP A 36 -31.94 14.21 6.26
N CYS A 37 -30.70 13.82 6.57
CA CYS A 37 -30.00 14.38 7.72
C CYS A 37 -29.58 15.86 7.58
N PHE A 38 -29.70 16.46 6.38
CA PHE A 38 -29.57 17.92 6.17
C PHE A 38 -30.91 18.64 6.20
N GLY A 39 -32.01 17.93 6.46
CA GLY A 39 -33.35 18.50 6.46
C GLY A 39 -33.94 18.64 5.04
N ILE A 40 -33.39 17.96 4.04
CA ILE A 40 -33.86 18.03 2.66
C ILE A 40 -34.90 16.92 2.42
N PRO A 41 -36.17 17.26 2.09
CA PRO A 41 -37.20 16.26 1.82
C PRO A 41 -36.80 15.34 0.66
N ASN A 42 -36.94 14.02 0.87
CA ASN A 42 -36.50 12.98 -0.06
C ASN A 42 -35.03 13.08 -0.48
N GLY A 43 -34.20 13.73 0.34
CA GLY A 43 -32.76 13.77 0.14
C GLY A 43 -32.13 12.40 0.36
N LEU A 44 -30.86 12.28 -0.06
CA LEU A 44 -30.11 11.01 -0.01
C LEU A 44 -29.07 11.00 1.09
N SER A 45 -28.93 12.09 1.86
CA SER A 45 -27.85 12.19 2.81
C SER A 45 -28.09 11.32 4.05
N GLU A 46 -27.11 10.50 4.38
CA GLU A 46 -27.19 9.52 5.47
C GLU A 46 -26.33 9.95 6.66
N LEU A 47 -26.78 9.55 7.86
CA LEU A 47 -25.96 9.68 9.06
C LEU A 47 -24.87 8.62 9.05
N ASP A 48 -23.66 9.02 9.41
CA ASP A 48 -22.59 8.08 9.74
C ASP A 48 -22.86 7.40 11.10
N ALA A 49 -22.00 6.47 11.49
CA ALA A 49 -22.17 5.75 12.74
C ALA A 49 -22.05 6.67 13.98
N CYS A 50 -21.45 7.85 13.82
CA CYS A 50 -21.33 8.89 14.85
C CYS A 50 -22.53 9.85 14.87
N GLY A 51 -23.52 9.67 14.01
CA GLY A 51 -24.65 10.58 13.88
C GLY A 51 -24.32 11.89 13.16
N VAL A 52 -23.26 11.91 12.35
CA VAL A 52 -22.88 13.06 11.52
C VAL A 52 -23.37 12.82 10.10
N CYS A 53 -24.12 13.78 9.54
CA CYS A 53 -24.61 13.72 8.17
C CYS A 53 -23.46 13.72 7.17
N GLU A 54 -23.41 12.73 6.28
CA GLU A 54 -22.29 12.48 5.34
C GLU A 54 -20.92 12.43 6.04
N GLY A 55 -20.91 11.97 7.30
CA GLY A 55 -19.70 11.87 8.09
C GLY A 55 -18.82 10.66 7.71
N GLY A 56 -17.53 10.77 8.01
CA GLY A 56 -16.54 9.70 7.78
C GLY A 56 -16.25 8.85 9.02
N ASN A 57 -17.12 8.85 10.03
CA ASN A 57 -16.94 8.24 11.35
C ASN A 57 -15.77 8.78 12.19
N ALA A 58 -15.01 9.76 11.70
CA ALA A 58 -13.81 10.26 12.38
C ALA A 58 -14.09 10.93 13.73
N THR A 59 -15.30 11.45 13.94
CA THR A 59 -15.66 12.19 15.17
C THR A 59 -15.87 11.30 16.38
N CYS A 60 -16.13 10.01 16.19
CA CYS A 60 -16.33 9.03 17.27
C CYS A 60 -15.49 7.75 17.08
N SER A 61 -14.53 7.76 16.17
CA SER A 61 -13.55 6.67 16.04
C SER A 61 -12.38 6.88 16.98
N ASP A 62 -11.82 5.79 17.48
CA ASP A 62 -10.59 5.81 18.24
C ASP A 62 -9.36 6.05 17.36
N CYS A 63 -8.17 6.11 17.97
CA CYS A 63 -6.94 6.37 17.21
C CYS A 63 -6.57 5.27 16.19
N ALA A 64 -7.19 4.09 16.25
CA ALA A 64 -7.03 3.01 15.28
C ALA A 64 -8.12 3.03 14.18
N GLY A 65 -9.01 4.01 14.21
CA GLY A 65 -10.13 4.14 13.26
C GLY A 65 -11.31 3.24 13.60
N VAL A 66 -11.38 2.68 14.82
CA VAL A 66 -12.51 1.86 15.25
C VAL A 66 -13.60 2.77 15.80
N VAL A 67 -14.77 2.74 15.16
CA VAL A 67 -15.95 3.49 15.62
C VAL A 67 -16.32 3.06 17.04
N PHE A 68 -16.45 4.02 17.95
CA PHE A 68 -16.67 3.81 19.39
C PHE A 68 -15.59 2.96 20.07
N GLY A 69 -14.40 2.88 19.47
CA GLY A 69 -13.24 2.28 20.12
C GLY A 69 -12.78 3.10 21.32
N THR A 70 -11.88 2.50 22.11
CA THR A 70 -11.40 3.08 23.37
C THR A 70 -9.90 3.36 23.37
N LEU A 71 -9.22 3.15 22.25
CA LEU A 71 -7.78 3.37 22.17
C LEU A 71 -7.50 4.88 22.07
N GLU A 72 -6.57 5.34 22.88
CA GLU A 72 -6.06 6.70 22.84
C GLU A 72 -4.59 6.68 22.43
N PHE A 73 -4.12 7.78 21.85
CA PHE A 73 -2.68 7.98 21.67
C PHE A 73 -2.04 8.17 23.05
N ASP A 74 -0.93 7.48 23.30
CA ASP A 74 -0.08 7.79 24.44
C ASP A 74 0.73 9.07 24.20
N GLU A 75 1.51 9.51 25.19
CA GLU A 75 2.34 10.72 25.06
C GLU A 75 3.49 10.57 24.04
N CYS A 76 3.74 9.35 23.55
CA CYS A 76 4.64 9.07 22.42
C CYS A 76 3.96 9.20 21.05
N GLY A 77 2.64 9.42 21.01
CA GLY A 77 1.85 9.45 19.78
C GLY A 77 1.52 8.05 19.24
N VAL A 78 1.65 7.00 20.05
CA VAL A 78 1.31 5.61 19.66
C VAL A 78 -0.10 5.29 20.11
N CYS A 79 -0.94 4.87 19.16
CA CYS A 79 -2.32 4.47 19.46
C CYS A 79 -2.35 3.18 20.31
N GLY A 80 -2.97 3.24 21.49
CA GLY A 80 -2.96 2.14 22.47
C GLY A 80 -1.58 1.89 23.08
N GLY A 81 -0.67 2.86 22.98
CA GLY A 81 0.66 2.79 23.56
C GLY A 81 0.65 2.85 25.09
N ASN A 82 1.79 2.52 25.68
CA ASN A 82 1.99 2.45 27.14
C ASN A 82 3.11 3.37 27.62
N ASN A 83 3.40 4.44 26.87
CA ASN A 83 4.49 5.37 27.17
C ASN A 83 5.87 4.72 27.21
N SER A 84 6.09 3.67 26.43
CA SER A 84 7.39 3.01 26.38
C SER A 84 8.52 3.93 25.96
N CYS A 85 8.27 5.03 25.22
CA CYS A 85 9.30 6.03 24.90
C CYS A 85 9.81 6.81 26.14
N PHE A 86 9.08 6.80 27.26
CA PHE A 86 9.52 7.40 28.52
C PHE A 86 10.31 6.43 29.40
N ASP A 87 10.22 5.12 29.15
CA ASP A 87 11.02 4.09 29.84
C ASP A 87 12.52 4.21 29.51
N CYS A 88 12.84 5.03 28.50
CA CYS A 88 14.16 5.21 27.91
C CYS A 88 14.88 6.44 28.49
N GLN A 89 14.28 7.12 29.49
CA GLN A 89 14.79 8.38 30.05
C GLN A 89 15.05 9.47 28.98
N GLY A 90 14.38 9.38 27.82
CA GLY A 90 14.59 10.27 26.68
C GLY A 90 15.80 9.94 25.79
N ILE A 91 16.45 8.79 25.99
CA ILE A 91 17.53 8.30 25.14
C ILE A 91 16.96 7.30 24.14
N VAL A 92 16.50 7.84 23.02
CA VAL A 92 16.15 7.09 21.81
C VAL A 92 17.27 7.26 20.79
N ASP A 93 17.62 6.19 20.11
CA ASP A 93 18.54 6.25 18.98
C ASP A 93 17.86 6.88 17.76
N ALA A 94 18.61 7.10 16.68
CA ALA A 94 18.06 7.70 15.46
C ALA A 94 17.03 6.81 14.75
N CYS A 95 16.92 5.54 15.14
CA CYS A 95 15.93 4.59 14.66
C CYS A 95 14.64 4.62 15.49
N GLY A 96 14.58 5.43 16.55
CA GLY A 96 13.47 5.47 17.49
C GLY A 96 13.46 4.28 18.46
N VAL A 97 14.58 3.56 18.59
CA VAL A 97 14.71 2.44 19.52
C VAL A 97 15.31 2.95 20.83
N CYS A 98 14.66 2.56 21.93
CA CYS A 98 15.09 2.91 23.28
C CYS A 98 16.38 2.20 23.66
N ASP A 99 17.34 2.96 24.20
CA ASP A 99 18.70 2.49 24.49
C ASP A 99 19.36 1.78 23.29
N GLY A 100 18.94 2.14 22.07
CA GLY A 100 19.47 1.59 20.82
C GLY A 100 20.84 2.15 20.45
N ASP A 101 21.54 1.45 19.58
CA ASP A 101 22.86 1.80 19.06
C ASP A 101 22.85 2.23 17.58
N ASN A 102 21.65 2.51 17.03
CA ASN A 102 21.35 2.78 15.63
C ASN A 102 21.50 1.57 14.68
N ALA A 103 21.84 0.37 15.16
CA ALA A 103 22.09 -0.76 14.26
C ALA A 103 20.83 -1.20 13.48
N THR A 104 19.64 -0.95 14.00
CA THR A 104 18.37 -1.39 13.41
C THR A 104 17.97 -0.63 12.15
N CYS A 105 18.47 0.59 11.96
CA CYS A 105 18.20 1.42 10.78
C CYS A 105 19.46 1.95 10.10
N THR A 106 20.62 1.42 10.44
CA THR A 106 21.87 1.69 9.70
C THR A 106 21.90 0.80 8.47
N ASP A 107 22.11 1.41 7.30
CA ASP A 107 22.20 0.67 6.04
C ASP A 107 23.54 -0.08 5.89
N CYS A 108 23.71 -0.83 4.81
CA CYS A 108 24.94 -1.60 4.59
C CYS A 108 26.19 -0.74 4.35
N ALA A 109 26.03 0.57 4.08
CA ALA A 109 27.11 1.52 3.93
C ALA A 109 27.49 2.18 5.27
N GLY A 110 26.81 1.81 6.36
CA GLY A 110 27.01 2.41 7.68
C GLY A 110 26.29 3.73 7.86
N VAL A 111 25.35 4.08 6.98
CA VAL A 111 24.58 5.32 7.04
C VAL A 111 23.28 5.07 7.81
N ILE A 112 23.13 5.77 8.93
CA ILE A 112 21.91 5.80 9.73
C ILE A 112 20.76 6.35 8.88
N LEU A 113 19.63 5.62 8.83
CA LEU A 113 18.47 5.89 7.96
C LEU A 113 18.83 5.93 6.47
N GLY A 114 19.94 5.30 6.09
CA GLY A 114 20.34 5.16 4.70
C GLY A 114 19.46 4.14 3.95
N THR A 115 19.54 4.17 2.63
CA THR A 115 18.73 3.32 1.74
C THR A 115 19.54 2.23 1.05
N SER A 116 20.84 2.14 1.34
CA SER A 116 21.74 1.24 0.61
C SER A 116 21.42 -0.22 0.95
N VAL A 117 21.36 -1.08 -0.06
CA VAL A 117 20.96 -2.50 0.11
C VAL A 117 22.09 -3.41 -0.33
N VAL A 118 22.29 -4.50 0.41
CA VAL A 118 23.25 -5.54 0.05
C VAL A 118 22.74 -6.31 -1.17
N ASP A 119 23.55 -6.43 -2.22
CA ASP A 119 23.25 -7.25 -3.38
C ASP A 119 23.42 -8.75 -3.10
N GLN A 120 23.13 -9.60 -4.10
CA GLN A 120 23.31 -11.05 -3.99
C GLN A 120 24.77 -11.51 -3.76
N CYS A 121 25.73 -10.61 -3.95
CA CYS A 121 27.15 -10.83 -3.75
C CYS A 121 27.66 -10.33 -2.39
N GLY A 122 26.79 -9.80 -1.52
CA GLY A 122 27.21 -9.24 -0.25
C GLY A 122 27.77 -7.82 -0.35
N VAL A 123 27.63 -7.16 -1.51
CA VAL A 123 28.16 -5.81 -1.76
C VAL A 123 27.04 -4.78 -1.58
N CYS A 124 27.31 -3.76 -0.77
CA CYS A 124 26.37 -2.67 -0.56
C CYS A 124 26.21 -1.83 -1.84
N ASP A 125 24.97 -1.63 -2.29
CA ASP A 125 24.61 -1.03 -3.59
C ASP A 125 25.35 -1.65 -4.78
N GLY A 126 25.71 -2.93 -4.65
CA GLY A 126 26.32 -3.67 -5.74
C GLY A 126 25.35 -3.95 -6.88
N ASP A 127 25.90 -4.15 -8.08
CA ASP A 127 25.12 -4.48 -9.28
C ASP A 127 24.86 -5.99 -9.42
N GLY A 128 25.26 -6.79 -8.43
CA GLY A 128 25.08 -8.24 -8.41
C GLY A 128 26.05 -9.00 -9.32
N THR A 129 27.06 -8.37 -9.92
CA THR A 129 27.97 -9.02 -10.90
C THR A 129 29.31 -9.46 -10.32
N SER A 130 29.73 -8.87 -9.19
CA SER A 130 31.08 -9.06 -8.63
C SER A 130 31.42 -10.50 -8.22
N CYS A 131 30.41 -11.32 -7.95
CA CYS A 131 30.55 -12.72 -7.53
C CYS A 131 29.95 -13.72 -8.54
N VAL A 132 29.65 -13.25 -9.75
CA VAL A 132 29.02 -14.06 -10.79
C VAL A 132 30.10 -14.71 -11.66
N ASP A 133 29.94 -16.01 -11.93
CA ASP A 133 30.84 -16.75 -12.81
C ASP A 133 30.58 -16.46 -14.29
N CYS A 134 31.38 -17.01 -15.20
CA CYS A 134 31.22 -16.74 -16.63
C CYS A 134 29.88 -17.24 -17.22
N ALA A 135 29.13 -18.09 -16.50
CA ALA A 135 27.84 -18.61 -16.91
C ALA A 135 26.66 -17.80 -16.32
N GLY A 136 26.94 -16.73 -15.57
CA GLY A 136 25.91 -15.93 -14.92
C GLY A 136 25.48 -16.48 -13.55
N THR A 137 26.20 -17.45 -12.99
CA THR A 137 25.85 -18.08 -11.70
C THR A 137 26.52 -17.37 -10.53
N VAL A 138 25.72 -16.88 -9.58
CA VAL A 138 26.19 -16.31 -8.31
C VAL A 138 26.97 -17.35 -7.51
N GLY A 139 28.21 -17.03 -7.13
CA GLY A 139 29.09 -17.96 -6.42
C GLY A 139 29.52 -19.16 -7.25
N GLY A 140 29.32 -19.14 -8.57
CA GLY A 140 29.76 -20.19 -9.47
C GLY A 140 31.29 -20.23 -9.59
N ALA A 141 31.81 -21.37 -10.05
CA ALA A 141 33.25 -21.62 -10.15
C ALA A 141 33.76 -21.64 -11.61
N LEU A 142 32.88 -21.41 -12.59
CA LEU A 142 33.26 -21.49 -13.99
C LEU A 142 34.08 -20.25 -14.40
N LEU A 143 35.19 -20.50 -15.09
CA LEU A 143 36.04 -19.47 -15.66
C LEU A 143 36.04 -19.57 -17.18
N TYR A 144 36.32 -18.46 -17.86
CA TYR A 144 36.63 -18.49 -19.28
C TYR A 144 37.95 -19.23 -19.51
N ASP A 145 37.98 -20.13 -20.49
CA ASP A 145 39.20 -20.74 -20.99
C ASP A 145 39.96 -19.78 -21.93
N GLN A 146 41.09 -20.23 -22.48
CA GLN A 146 41.91 -19.44 -23.41
C GLN A 146 41.20 -19.13 -24.74
N CYS A 147 40.12 -19.84 -25.05
CA CYS A 147 39.27 -19.62 -26.22
C CYS A 147 38.11 -18.66 -25.93
N GLY A 148 37.97 -18.16 -24.69
CA GLY A 148 36.85 -17.34 -24.28
C GLY A 148 35.57 -18.14 -24.07
N VAL A 149 35.65 -19.47 -23.90
CA VAL A 149 34.51 -20.34 -23.61
C VAL A 149 34.39 -20.54 -22.10
N CYS A 150 33.21 -20.26 -21.57
CA CYS A 150 32.93 -20.47 -20.15
C CYS A 150 32.94 -21.97 -19.79
N GLY A 151 33.78 -22.36 -18.83
CA GLY A 151 33.96 -23.78 -18.46
C GLY A 151 34.62 -24.62 -19.55
N GLY A 152 35.25 -23.97 -20.55
CA GLY A 152 35.91 -24.66 -21.64
C GLY A 152 37.24 -25.30 -21.23
N ASP A 153 37.71 -26.21 -22.07
CA ASP A 153 38.96 -26.97 -21.90
C ASP A 153 40.04 -26.57 -22.93
N THR A 154 39.86 -25.43 -23.61
CA THR A 154 40.72 -24.91 -24.69
C THR A 154 40.70 -25.69 -26.00
N SER A 155 39.89 -26.74 -26.14
CA SER A 155 39.84 -27.55 -27.37
C SER A 155 39.16 -26.85 -28.54
N SER A 156 38.27 -25.89 -28.29
CA SER A 156 37.45 -25.22 -29.31
C SER A 156 38.23 -24.28 -30.23
N CYS A 157 39.42 -23.83 -29.82
CA CYS A 157 40.29 -22.96 -30.60
C CYS A 157 41.74 -23.48 -30.69
N SER A 158 41.97 -24.74 -30.34
CA SER A 158 43.26 -25.41 -30.53
C SER A 158 43.24 -26.23 -31.82
N ASP A 159 44.38 -26.32 -32.51
CA ASP A 159 44.52 -27.18 -33.68
C ASP A 159 44.63 -28.68 -33.32
N CYS A 160 44.72 -29.56 -34.32
CA CYS A 160 44.82 -31.00 -34.09
C CYS A 160 46.12 -31.45 -33.38
N SER A 161 47.11 -30.56 -33.23
CA SER A 161 48.32 -30.78 -32.42
C SER A 161 48.24 -30.14 -31.02
N GLY A 162 47.09 -29.56 -30.65
CA GLY A 162 46.87 -28.90 -29.37
C GLY A 162 47.48 -27.49 -29.28
N VAL A 163 47.81 -26.86 -30.41
CA VAL A 163 48.36 -25.49 -30.43
C VAL A 163 47.20 -24.49 -30.49
N LEU A 164 47.15 -23.59 -29.50
CA LEU A 164 46.16 -22.50 -29.44
C LEU A 164 46.25 -21.60 -30.68
N GLY A 165 45.16 -21.46 -31.41
CA GLY A 165 45.10 -20.68 -32.65
C GLY A 165 45.91 -21.27 -33.82
N GLY A 166 46.26 -22.55 -33.77
CA GLY A 166 46.95 -23.24 -34.85
C GLY A 166 46.07 -23.43 -36.09
N VAL A 167 46.69 -23.77 -37.22
CA VAL A 167 46.04 -23.86 -38.55
C VAL A 167 45.92 -25.31 -39.06
N LEU A 168 46.28 -26.29 -38.23
CA LEU A 168 46.25 -27.69 -38.61
C LEU A 168 44.83 -28.26 -38.43
N GLU A 169 44.24 -28.73 -39.53
CA GLU A 169 42.91 -29.35 -39.57
C GLU A 169 43.05 -30.85 -39.89
N TYR A 170 42.12 -31.67 -39.35
CA TYR A 170 42.03 -33.08 -39.71
C TYR A 170 41.65 -33.25 -41.18
N ASP A 171 42.30 -34.19 -41.87
CA ASP A 171 41.96 -34.50 -43.25
C ASP A 171 40.70 -35.40 -43.34
N ALA A 172 40.32 -35.81 -44.56
CA ALA A 172 39.14 -36.64 -44.81
C ALA A 172 39.16 -38.03 -44.12
N CYS A 173 40.31 -38.44 -43.58
CA CYS A 173 40.49 -39.68 -42.82
C CYS A 173 40.47 -39.47 -41.30
N GLY A 174 40.34 -38.23 -40.81
CA GLY A 174 40.25 -37.91 -39.38
C GLY A 174 41.57 -38.03 -38.62
N ILE A 175 42.70 -37.92 -39.33
CA ILE A 175 44.07 -37.91 -38.79
C ILE A 175 44.87 -36.75 -39.39
#